data_AF-Q6ALM9-F1
#
_entry.id   AF-Q6ALM9-F1
#
_cell.length_a   1.000
_cell.length_b   1.000
_cell.length_c   1.000
_cell.angle_alpha   90.00
_cell.angle_beta   90.00
_cell.angle_gamma   90.00
#
_symmetry.space_group_name_H-M   'P 1'
#
loop_
_entity.id
_entity.type
_entity.pdbx_description
1 polymer ?
#
loop_
_entity_poly.entity_id
_entity_poly.type
_entity_poly.pdbx_seq_one_letter_code
_entity_poly.pdbx_strand_id
1 'polypeptide(L)'
;MIDQIVTIIGGSYVEPICTLLEKLENYDQPKVGPLGSGYYINGYSASICLLSIALLESYVMRVRYINEASENEINRMPVGKYLANLYEDFPMLDEVGELFVLRDTITHNHLWELYLDRNEEEIGLSEEIRKSTGDWKYSNYVDLDLKQTKKLQFTVVPISIGRYEVITVLKNVWKVLIYLENKDLSQCPVSAQHYKYKGQMLNLGQIAEVVDRYI
;
A
#
# COMPACT_ATOMS: atom_id res chain seq x y z
N MET A 1 20.41 -33.43 7.31
CA MET A 1 19.73 -32.39 6.52
C MET A 1 20.01 -31.08 7.22
N ILE A 2 20.55 -30.09 6.51
CA ILE A 2 20.70 -28.73 7.06
C ILE A 2 19.46 -27.99 6.59
N ASP A 3 18.54 -27.70 7.50
CA ASP A 3 17.37 -26.88 7.20
C ASP A 3 17.85 -25.43 7.05
N GLN A 4 17.85 -24.92 5.81
CA GLN A 4 18.19 -23.52 5.56
C GLN A 4 16.98 -22.65 5.91
N ILE A 5 17.19 -21.67 6.80
CA ILE A 5 16.16 -20.71 7.20
C ILE A 5 16.29 -19.46 6.34
N VAL A 6 15.30 -19.19 5.50
CA VAL A 6 15.20 -17.96 4.70
C VAL A 6 14.51 -16.89 5.53
N THR A 7 15.26 -15.84 5.89
CA THR A 7 14.76 -14.74 6.72
C THR A 7 14.35 -13.54 5.88
N ILE A 8 13.31 -12.84 6.33
CA ILE A 8 12.86 -11.57 5.77
C ILE A 8 12.46 -10.62 6.90
N ILE A 9 12.44 -9.32 6.61
CA ILE A 9 12.08 -8.28 7.57
C ILE A 9 10.56 -8.02 7.63
N GLY A 10 9.79 -8.51 6.64
CA GLY A 10 8.37 -8.18 6.45
C GLY A 10 7.53 -8.20 7.72
N GLY A 11 7.52 -9.32 8.45
CA GLY A 11 6.73 -9.47 9.68
C GLY A 11 7.05 -8.43 10.77
N SER A 12 8.24 -7.83 10.76
CA SER A 12 8.64 -6.78 11.70
C SER A 12 8.02 -5.42 11.40
N TYR A 13 7.45 -5.19 10.21
CA TYR A 13 6.80 -3.92 9.86
C TYR A 13 5.41 -3.76 10.48
N VAL A 14 4.77 -4.85 10.91
CA VAL A 14 3.40 -4.79 11.42
C VAL A 14 3.32 -4.07 12.77
N GLU A 15 4.30 -4.23 13.67
CA GLU A 15 4.30 -3.52 14.96
C GLU A 15 4.39 -1.99 14.79
N PRO A 16 5.28 -1.43 13.95
CA PRO A 16 5.22 -0.02 13.55
C PRO A 16 3.89 0.39 12.92
N ILE A 17 3.30 -0.45 12.05
CA ILE A 17 1.98 -0.18 11.44
C ILE A 17 0.91 -0.04 12.53
N CYS A 18 0.84 -0.97 13.49
CA CYS A 18 -0.09 -0.90 14.63
C CYS A 18 0.09 0.39 15.42
N THR A 19 1.33 0.76 15.74
CA THR A 19 1.65 1.99 16.46
C THR A 19 1.16 3.24 15.71
N LEU A 20 1.34 3.26 14.38
CA LEU A 20 0.90 4.39 13.55
C LEU A 20 -0.62 4.42 13.39
N LEU A 21 -1.28 3.27 13.32
CA LEU A 21 -2.74 3.16 13.30
C LEU A 21 -3.36 3.73 14.56
N GLU A 22 -2.87 3.34 15.75
CA GLU A 22 -3.34 3.89 17.01
C GLU A 22 -3.17 5.41 17.08
N LYS A 23 -2.07 5.94 16.53
CA LYS A 23 -1.86 7.38 16.42
C LYS A 23 -2.85 8.03 15.46
N LEU A 24 -3.01 7.48 14.26
CA LEU A 24 -3.92 7.97 13.22
C LEU A 24 -5.35 8.10 13.74
N GLU A 25 -5.80 7.13 14.53
CA GLU A 25 -7.15 7.10 15.10
C GLU A 25 -7.43 8.23 16.09
N ASN A 26 -6.41 8.71 16.81
CA ASN A 26 -6.54 9.81 17.77
C ASN A 26 -6.74 11.18 17.12
N TYR A 27 -6.58 11.29 15.80
CA TYR A 27 -6.84 12.55 15.08
C TYR A 27 -8.25 12.51 14.49
N ASP A 28 -9.16 13.28 15.09
CA ASP A 28 -10.46 13.58 14.49
C ASP A 28 -10.27 14.08 13.06
N GLN A 29 -11.19 13.75 12.16
CA GLN A 29 -11.19 14.35 10.83
C GLN A 29 -11.34 15.88 11.00
N PRO A 30 -10.29 16.71 10.79
CA PRO A 30 -10.56 18.12 10.59
C PRO A 30 -11.46 18.20 9.36
N LYS A 31 -12.42 19.14 9.33
CA LYS A 31 -13.22 19.42 8.13
C LYS A 31 -12.27 19.38 6.94
N VAL A 32 -12.44 18.39 6.07
CA VAL A 32 -11.57 18.16 4.92
C VAL A 32 -11.64 19.45 4.11
N GLY A 33 -10.58 20.26 4.18
CA GLY A 33 -10.43 21.36 3.25
C GLY A 33 -10.28 20.76 1.85
N PRO A 34 -10.60 21.52 0.79
CA PRO A 34 -10.58 21.01 -0.58
C PRO A 34 -9.22 20.46 -1.05
N LEU A 35 -8.16 20.65 -0.27
CA LEU A 35 -6.78 20.32 -0.64
C LEU A 35 -6.21 19.01 -0.07
N GLY A 36 -6.89 18.33 0.85
CA GLY A 36 -6.43 17.01 1.28
C GLY A 36 -6.58 16.69 2.76
N SER A 37 -5.95 15.58 3.13
CA SER A 37 -5.91 15.09 4.50
C SER A 37 -5.10 16.03 5.38
N GLY A 38 -5.59 16.34 6.58
CA GLY A 38 -4.84 17.15 7.55
C GLY A 38 -3.42 16.60 7.77
N TYR A 39 -2.44 17.46 8.04
CA TYR A 39 -1.00 17.12 8.10
C TYR A 39 -0.69 15.79 8.84
N TYR A 40 -1.25 15.59 10.03
CA TYR A 40 -1.06 14.36 10.80
C TYR A 40 -1.71 13.14 10.15
N ILE A 41 -2.94 13.27 9.66
CA ILE A 41 -3.66 12.20 8.96
C ILE A 41 -2.86 11.78 7.73
N ASN A 42 -2.39 12.75 6.93
CA ASN A 42 -1.59 12.47 5.75
C ASN A 42 -0.30 11.72 6.08
N GLY A 43 0.48 12.26 7.03
CA GLY A 43 1.77 11.70 7.40
C GLY A 43 1.67 10.27 7.94
N TYR A 44 0.72 10.02 8.85
CA TYR A 44 0.49 8.66 9.35
C TYR A 44 -0.04 7.73 8.26
N SER A 45 -1.01 8.18 7.46
CA SER A 45 -1.62 7.36 6.40
C SER A 45 -0.60 6.95 5.34
N ALA A 46 0.18 7.90 4.84
CA ALA A 46 1.25 7.61 3.88
C ALA A 46 2.29 6.65 4.46
N SER A 47 2.70 6.84 5.73
CA SER A 47 3.65 5.97 6.42
C SER A 47 3.13 4.53 6.56
N ILE A 48 1.86 4.37 6.95
CA ILE A 48 1.22 3.05 7.06
C ILE A 48 1.15 2.36 5.69
N CYS A 49 0.76 3.10 4.65
CA CYS A 49 0.69 2.56 3.29
C CYS A 49 2.05 2.07 2.82
N LEU A 50 3.11 2.87 2.99
CA LEU A 50 4.48 2.48 2.61
C LEU A 50 4.96 1.24 3.36
N LEU A 51 4.79 1.19 4.68
CA LEU A 51 5.20 0.04 5.48
C LEU A 51 4.42 -1.23 5.11
N SER A 52 3.13 -1.09 4.81
CA SER A 52 2.28 -2.23 4.40
C SER A 52 2.69 -2.77 3.03
N ILE A 53 3.08 -1.91 2.10
CA ILE A 53 3.56 -2.32 0.78
C ILE A 53 4.96 -2.91 0.88
N ALA A 54 5.85 -2.35 1.72
CA ALA A 54 7.16 -2.93 1.99
C ALA A 54 7.07 -4.31 2.67
N LEU A 55 6.09 -4.52 3.54
CA LEU A 55 5.73 -5.82 4.10
C LEU A 55 5.41 -6.82 2.98
N LEU A 56 4.55 -6.45 2.02
CA LEU A 56 4.22 -7.29 0.87
C LEU A 56 5.47 -7.59 0.02
N GLU A 57 6.26 -6.57 -0.33
CA GLU A 57 7.49 -6.73 -1.11
C GLU A 57 8.48 -7.70 -0.43
N SER A 58 8.59 -7.62 0.90
CA SER A 58 9.48 -8.49 1.67
C SER A 58 9.06 -9.96 1.59
N TYR A 59 7.76 -10.26 1.70
CA TYR A 59 7.26 -11.63 1.51
C TYR A 59 7.38 -12.11 0.07
N VAL A 60 7.12 -11.25 -0.92
CA VAL A 60 7.30 -11.61 -2.32
C VAL A 60 8.77 -11.90 -2.65
N MET A 61 9.72 -11.21 -2.01
CA MET A 61 11.14 -11.55 -2.16
C MET A 61 11.45 -12.96 -1.64
N ARG A 62 10.80 -13.39 -0.55
CA ARG A 62 10.91 -14.76 -0.05
C ARG A 62 10.31 -15.78 -1.03
N VAL A 63 9.15 -15.46 -1.61
CA VAL A 63 8.53 -16.28 -2.68
C VAL A 63 9.50 -16.42 -3.86
N ARG A 64 10.10 -15.31 -4.31
CA ARG A 64 11.10 -15.29 -5.38
C ARG A 64 12.29 -16.19 -5.07
N TYR A 65 12.81 -16.11 -3.85
CA TYR A 65 13.92 -16.95 -3.43
C TYR A 65 13.56 -18.45 -3.44
N ILE A 66 12.41 -18.82 -2.85
CA ILE A 66 11.97 -20.21 -2.74
C ILE A 66 11.68 -20.84 -4.11
N ASN A 67 11.15 -20.05 -5.04
CA ASN A 67 10.85 -20.49 -6.40
C ASN A 67 12.02 -20.27 -7.38
N GLU A 68 13.24 -20.04 -6.86
CA GLU A 68 14.47 -19.89 -7.65
C GLU A 68 14.34 -18.85 -8.78
N ALA A 69 13.66 -17.74 -8.51
CA ALA A 69 13.41 -16.70 -9.48
C ALA A 69 14.71 -16.18 -10.09
N SER A 70 14.73 -16.03 -11.42
CA SER A 70 15.85 -15.50 -12.16
C SER A 70 16.17 -14.05 -11.77
N GLU A 71 17.39 -13.61 -12.05
CA GLU A 71 17.81 -12.22 -11.80
C GLU A 71 16.89 -11.20 -12.50
N ASN A 72 16.39 -11.54 -13.69
CA ASN A 72 15.44 -10.69 -14.41
C ASN A 72 14.09 -10.60 -13.69
N GLU A 73 13.59 -11.70 -13.13
CA GLU A 73 12.35 -11.71 -12.36
C GLU A 73 12.49 -10.93 -11.05
N ILE A 74 13.66 -10.96 -10.42
CA ILE A 74 13.94 -10.20 -9.20
C ILE A 74 14.05 -8.70 -9.52
N ASN A 75 14.85 -8.31 -10.52
CA ASN A 75 15.24 -6.92 -10.73
C ASN A 75 14.32 -6.12 -11.66
N ARG A 76 13.58 -6.78 -12.56
CA ARG A 76 12.84 -6.08 -13.63
C ARG A 76 11.35 -6.40 -13.66
N MET A 77 10.92 -7.52 -13.10
CA MET A 77 9.52 -7.90 -13.15
C MET A 77 8.74 -7.23 -12.00
N PRO A 78 7.64 -6.50 -12.31
CA PRO A 78 6.74 -5.99 -11.29
C PRO A 78 6.17 -7.13 -10.45
N VAL A 79 5.93 -6.89 -9.16
CA VAL A 79 5.44 -7.89 -8.21
C VAL A 79 4.16 -8.58 -8.69
N GLY A 80 3.14 -7.81 -9.08
CA GLY A 80 1.88 -8.39 -9.56
C GLY A 80 2.07 -9.30 -10.78
N LYS A 81 2.91 -8.88 -11.73
CA LYS A 81 3.22 -9.67 -12.94
C LYS A 81 3.98 -10.95 -12.60
N TYR A 82 4.93 -10.87 -11.67
CA TYR A 82 5.66 -12.05 -11.19
C TYR A 82 4.71 -13.06 -10.55
N LEU A 83 3.81 -12.62 -9.67
CA LEU A 83 2.84 -13.50 -9.03
C LEU A 83 1.86 -14.12 -10.03
N ALA A 84 1.37 -13.35 -11.01
CA ALA A 84 0.50 -13.85 -12.06
C ALA A 84 1.19 -14.85 -13.01
N ASN A 85 2.50 -14.69 -13.24
CA ASN A 85 3.28 -15.66 -14.02
C ASN A 85 3.55 -16.94 -13.23
N LEU A 86 3.80 -16.81 -11.92
CA LEU A 86 4.09 -17.94 -11.04
C LEU A 86 2.82 -18.75 -10.73
N TYR A 87 1.69 -18.08 -10.55
CA TYR A 87 0.41 -18.69 -10.20
C TYR A 87 -0.68 -18.31 -11.21
N GLU A 88 -1.06 -19.26 -12.06
CA GLU A 88 -2.05 -19.03 -13.14
C GLU A 88 -3.42 -18.54 -12.64
N ASP A 89 -3.79 -18.85 -11.39
CA ASP A 89 -5.04 -18.46 -10.76
C ASP A 89 -4.93 -17.20 -9.90
N PHE A 90 -3.85 -16.41 -10.03
CA PHE A 90 -3.67 -15.19 -9.24
C PHE A 90 -4.69 -14.10 -9.63
N PRO A 91 -5.66 -13.74 -8.76
CA PRO A 91 -6.79 -12.91 -9.17
C PRO A 91 -6.57 -11.41 -8.93
N MET A 92 -5.44 -11.02 -8.34
CA MET A 92 -5.21 -9.67 -7.79
C MET A 92 -4.12 -8.88 -8.55
N LEU A 93 -3.96 -9.14 -9.85
CA LEU A 93 -2.94 -8.49 -10.67
C LEU A 93 -3.10 -6.96 -10.65
N ASP A 94 -4.31 -6.47 -10.88
CA ASP A 94 -4.60 -5.04 -10.98
C ASP A 94 -4.51 -4.36 -9.61
N GLU A 95 -5.05 -4.99 -8.56
CA GLU A 95 -4.98 -4.46 -7.20
C GLU A 95 -3.53 -4.34 -6.73
N VAL A 96 -2.69 -5.34 -7.00
CA VAL A 96 -1.25 -5.24 -6.71
C VAL A 96 -0.60 -4.17 -7.57
N GLY A 97 -0.95 -4.05 -8.84
CA GLY A 97 -0.47 -2.95 -9.70
C GLY A 97 -0.71 -1.58 -9.07
N GLU A 98 -1.92 -1.35 -8.57
CA GLU A 98 -2.35 -0.10 -7.94
C GLU A 98 -1.74 0.18 -6.57
N LEU A 99 -1.51 -0.86 -5.75
CA LEU A 99 -0.73 -0.71 -4.51
C LEU A 99 0.65 -0.11 -4.82
N PHE A 100 1.32 -0.63 -5.84
CA PHE A 100 2.64 -0.14 -6.21
C PHE A 100 2.59 1.22 -6.90
N VAL A 101 1.47 1.63 -7.51
CA VAL A 101 1.28 3.02 -7.97
C VAL A 101 1.17 3.96 -6.78
N LEU A 102 0.38 3.62 -5.76
CA LEU A 102 0.26 4.42 -4.55
C LEU A 102 1.63 4.58 -3.84
N ARG A 103 2.41 3.50 -3.74
CA ARG A 103 3.79 3.58 -3.23
C ARG A 103 4.62 4.58 -4.01
N ASP A 104 4.59 4.52 -5.34
CA ASP A 104 5.38 5.43 -6.18
C ASP A 104 4.90 6.89 -6.04
N THR A 105 3.59 7.12 -5.95
CA THR A 105 3.01 8.44 -5.66
C THR A 105 3.56 9.03 -4.37
N ILE A 106 3.67 8.22 -3.31
CA ILE A 106 4.20 8.67 -2.02
C ILE A 106 5.73 8.87 -2.09
N THR A 107 6.48 7.91 -2.63
CA THR A 107 7.96 7.91 -2.56
C THR A 107 8.61 8.83 -3.57
N HIS A 108 8.04 8.92 -4.77
CA HIS A 108 8.58 9.74 -5.86
C HIS A 108 7.89 11.10 -5.96
N ASN A 109 6.96 11.40 -5.05
CA ASN A 109 6.32 12.68 -4.84
C ASN A 109 5.90 13.33 -6.16
N HIS A 110 5.00 12.67 -6.89
CA HIS A 110 4.43 13.24 -8.11
C HIS A 110 3.90 14.64 -7.78
N LEU A 111 4.58 15.67 -8.30
CA LEU A 111 4.34 17.05 -7.92
C LEU A 111 3.05 17.53 -8.58
N TRP A 112 2.10 17.97 -7.75
CA TRP A 112 0.87 18.61 -8.19
C TRP A 112 0.98 20.12 -7.97
N GLU A 113 0.53 20.90 -8.95
CA GLU A 113 0.39 22.35 -8.82
C GLU A 113 -0.98 22.67 -8.21
N LEU A 114 -0.96 23.50 -7.17
CA LEU A 114 -2.16 24.01 -6.50
C LEU A 114 -2.35 25.47 -6.89
N TYR A 115 -3.58 25.89 -7.18
CA TYR A 115 -3.93 27.30 -7.32
C TYR A 115 -4.86 27.71 -6.19
N LEU A 116 -4.51 28.82 -5.55
CA LEU A 116 -5.40 29.52 -4.64
C LEU A 116 -6.16 30.58 -5.44
N ASP A 117 -7.47 30.42 -5.61
CA ASP A 117 -8.28 31.56 -6.01
C ASP A 117 -8.51 32.45 -4.78
N ARG A 118 -7.91 33.64 -4.80
CA ARG A 118 -8.02 34.59 -3.69
C ARG A 118 -9.39 35.28 -3.64
N ASN A 119 -10.22 35.13 -4.67
CA ASN A 119 -11.52 35.80 -4.76
C ASN A 119 -12.69 34.95 -4.26
N GLU A 120 -12.55 33.62 -4.21
CA GLU A 120 -13.66 32.69 -3.86
C GLU A 120 -13.44 31.93 -2.55
N GLU A 121 -12.35 32.20 -1.80
CA GLU A 121 -11.89 31.37 -0.65
C GLU A 121 -11.73 29.88 -0.99
N GLU A 122 -11.80 29.53 -2.28
CA GLU A 122 -11.74 28.16 -2.78
C GLU A 122 -10.31 27.88 -3.26
N ILE A 123 -9.74 26.77 -2.77
CA ILE A 123 -8.44 26.32 -3.21
C ILE A 123 -8.62 25.13 -4.13
N GLY A 124 -8.16 25.27 -5.37
CA GLY A 124 -8.24 24.25 -6.41
C GLY A 124 -6.90 23.60 -6.74
N LEU A 125 -6.96 22.43 -7.38
CA LEU A 125 -5.81 21.72 -7.95
C LEU A 125 -5.72 22.03 -9.45
N SER A 126 -4.70 22.77 -9.92
CA SER A 126 -4.67 23.29 -11.31
C SER A 126 -4.32 22.18 -12.25
N GLU A 127 -3.19 21.52 -12.04
CA GLU A 127 -2.62 20.57 -12.99
C GLU A 127 -1.52 19.72 -12.32
N GLU A 128 -1.30 18.51 -12.84
CA GLU A 128 -0.13 17.69 -12.48
C GLU A 128 1.11 18.32 -13.14
N ILE A 129 2.11 18.76 -12.37
CA ILE A 129 3.41 19.18 -12.94
C ILE A 129 4.19 17.90 -13.26
N ARG A 130 3.78 17.21 -14.31
CA ARG A 130 4.43 15.95 -14.66
C ARG A 130 5.77 16.23 -15.35
N LYS A 131 6.86 16.18 -14.58
CA LYS A 131 8.24 16.16 -15.12
C LYS A 131 8.82 14.76 -15.34
N SER A 132 8.17 13.69 -14.84
CA SER A 132 8.60 12.31 -15.10
C SER A 132 7.72 11.62 -16.14
N THR A 133 8.07 11.84 -17.40
CA THR A 133 7.60 11.07 -18.55
C THR A 133 8.13 9.62 -18.47
N GLY A 134 7.25 8.62 -18.55
CA GLY A 134 7.66 7.28 -18.97
C GLY A 134 7.14 6.07 -18.19
N ASP A 135 6.36 6.22 -17.12
CA ASP A 135 5.94 5.04 -16.36
C ASP A 135 4.65 4.42 -16.95
N TRP A 136 4.82 3.46 -17.87
CA TRP A 136 3.74 2.67 -18.49
C TRP A 136 2.79 2.08 -17.43
N LYS A 137 3.32 1.77 -16.25
CA LYS A 137 2.57 1.29 -15.09
C LYS A 137 1.53 2.32 -14.65
N TYR A 138 1.92 3.59 -14.52
CA TYR A 138 1.01 4.65 -14.09
C TYR A 138 -0.14 4.84 -15.08
N SER A 139 0.14 4.91 -16.39
CA SER A 139 -0.92 5.10 -17.40
C SER A 139 -1.93 3.94 -17.44
N ASN A 140 -1.49 2.73 -17.09
CA ASN A 140 -2.38 1.57 -17.08
C ASN A 140 -3.37 1.61 -15.92
N TYR A 141 -2.94 2.11 -14.76
CA TYR A 141 -3.69 2.00 -13.51
C TYR A 141 -4.35 3.30 -13.05
N VAL A 142 -3.99 4.46 -13.61
CA VAL A 142 -4.49 5.77 -13.15
C VAL A 142 -5.51 6.34 -14.13
N ASP A 143 -6.62 6.84 -13.59
CA ASP A 143 -7.55 7.75 -14.24
C ASP A 143 -7.13 9.19 -13.88
N LEU A 144 -6.62 9.93 -14.87
CA LEU A 144 -6.10 11.29 -14.68
C LEU A 144 -7.21 12.31 -14.46
N ASP A 145 -8.41 12.08 -15.01
CA ASP A 145 -9.54 12.99 -14.86
C ASP A 145 -10.07 12.92 -13.43
N LEU A 146 -10.15 11.71 -12.88
CA LEU A 146 -10.55 11.47 -11.49
C LEU A 146 -9.41 11.63 -10.48
N LYS A 147 -8.16 11.75 -10.95
CA LYS A 147 -6.94 11.79 -10.12
C LYS A 147 -6.90 10.62 -9.13
N GLN A 148 -7.31 9.44 -9.59
CA GLN A 148 -7.41 8.22 -8.80
C GLN A 148 -6.97 7.00 -9.59
N THR A 149 -6.62 5.91 -8.89
CA THR A 149 -6.44 4.61 -9.53
C THR A 149 -7.78 3.99 -9.92
N LYS A 150 -7.81 3.14 -10.95
CA LYS A 150 -9.05 2.68 -11.59
C LYS A 150 -9.84 1.67 -10.76
N LYS A 151 -9.15 0.77 -10.06
CA LYS A 151 -9.73 -0.40 -9.37
C LYS A 151 -9.95 -0.15 -7.87
N LEU A 152 -8.91 0.33 -7.20
CA LEU A 152 -8.85 0.60 -5.76
C LEU A 152 -9.14 2.06 -5.43
N GLN A 153 -9.30 2.93 -6.44
CA GLN A 153 -9.68 4.34 -6.27
C GLN A 153 -8.75 5.13 -5.34
N PHE A 154 -7.47 4.74 -5.27
CA PHE A 154 -6.48 5.48 -4.50
C PHE A 154 -6.26 6.84 -5.11
N THR A 155 -6.22 7.89 -4.28
CA THR A 155 -5.77 9.20 -4.76
C THR A 155 -4.33 9.14 -5.29
N VAL A 156 -4.08 9.81 -6.42
CA VAL A 156 -2.72 10.05 -6.92
C VAL A 156 -2.17 11.42 -6.49
N VAL A 157 -2.91 12.15 -5.66
CA VAL A 157 -2.49 13.42 -5.06
C VAL A 157 -1.86 13.14 -3.68
N PRO A 158 -0.54 13.30 -3.50
CA PRO A 158 0.16 12.84 -2.29
C PRO A 158 -0.38 13.42 -0.98
N ILE A 159 -0.80 14.69 -0.99
CA ILE A 159 -1.35 15.39 0.20
C ILE A 159 -2.78 14.95 0.57
N SER A 160 -3.43 14.18 -0.28
CA SER A 160 -4.80 13.69 -0.08
C SER A 160 -4.84 12.27 0.49
N ILE A 161 -3.70 11.60 0.67
CA ILE A 161 -3.63 10.23 1.18
C ILE A 161 -4.13 10.19 2.62
N GLY A 162 -5.19 9.44 2.85
CA GLY A 162 -5.88 9.41 4.12
C GLY A 162 -6.23 8.02 4.59
N ARG A 163 -7.24 7.98 5.46
CA ARG A 163 -7.67 6.76 6.13
C ARG A 163 -8.25 5.71 5.16
N TYR A 164 -8.87 6.16 4.06
CA TYR A 164 -9.37 5.28 3.00
C TYR A 164 -8.24 4.46 2.38
N GLU A 165 -7.15 5.12 1.96
CA GLU A 165 -5.97 4.45 1.41
C GLU A 165 -5.42 3.43 2.40
N VAL A 166 -5.31 3.79 3.69
CA VAL A 166 -4.82 2.89 4.75
C VAL A 166 -5.62 1.60 4.82
N ILE A 167 -6.94 1.69 4.96
CA ILE A 167 -7.81 0.51 5.09
C ILE A 167 -7.71 -0.37 3.85
N THR A 168 -7.83 0.25 2.67
CA THR A 168 -7.82 -0.46 1.41
C THR A 168 -6.46 -1.12 1.14
N VAL A 169 -5.36 -0.46 1.50
CA VAL A 169 -4.00 -1.06 1.43
C VAL A 169 -3.90 -2.25 2.38
N LEU A 170 -4.26 -2.10 3.65
CA LEU A 170 -4.15 -3.19 4.64
C LEU A 170 -4.96 -4.43 4.21
N LYS A 171 -6.20 -4.22 3.75
CA LYS A 171 -7.07 -5.29 3.25
C LYS A 171 -6.46 -6.00 2.04
N ASN A 172 -5.96 -5.27 1.05
CA ASN A 172 -5.41 -5.88 -0.16
C ASN A 172 -4.05 -6.55 0.08
N VAL A 173 -3.17 -5.95 0.90
CA VAL A 173 -1.92 -6.59 1.33
C VAL A 173 -2.23 -7.90 2.05
N TRP A 174 -3.17 -7.89 3.02
CA TRP A 174 -3.56 -9.11 3.72
C TRP A 174 -4.10 -10.20 2.79
N LYS A 175 -4.99 -9.84 1.85
CA LYS A 175 -5.52 -10.79 0.84
C LYS A 175 -4.40 -11.44 0.03
N VAL A 176 -3.41 -10.67 -0.41
CA VAL A 176 -2.26 -11.19 -1.16
C VAL A 176 -1.42 -12.11 -0.29
N LEU A 177 -1.10 -11.71 0.94
CA LEU A 177 -0.30 -12.54 1.86
C LEU A 177 -0.99 -13.87 2.18
N ILE A 178 -2.29 -13.86 2.46
CA ILE A 178 -3.06 -15.09 2.69
C ILE A 178 -3.15 -15.96 1.43
N TYR A 179 -3.29 -15.36 0.25
CA TYR A 179 -3.22 -16.12 -1.00
C TYR A 179 -1.87 -16.84 -1.13
N LEU A 180 -0.75 -16.15 -0.86
CA LEU A 180 0.58 -16.74 -0.90
C LEU A 180 0.76 -17.84 0.15
N GLU A 181 0.25 -17.64 1.37
CA GLU A 181 0.27 -18.66 2.42
C GLU A 181 -0.49 -19.93 2.00
N ASN A 182 -1.65 -19.76 1.37
CA ASN A 182 -2.47 -20.88 0.89
C ASN A 182 -1.82 -21.64 -0.28
N LYS A 183 -0.91 -21.01 -1.03
CA LYS A 183 -0.09 -21.70 -2.05
C LYS A 183 1.00 -22.53 -1.40
N ASP A 184 1.71 -21.94 -0.45
CA ASP A 184 2.77 -22.60 0.28
C ASP A 184 3.07 -21.86 1.60
N LEU A 185 2.76 -22.51 2.72
CA LEU A 185 3.01 -21.98 4.06
C LEU A 185 4.49 -21.64 4.29
N SER A 186 5.40 -22.37 3.64
CA SER A 186 6.84 -22.12 3.75
C SER A 186 7.21 -20.77 3.14
N GLN A 187 6.43 -20.22 2.21
CA GLN A 187 6.69 -18.94 1.56
C GLN A 187 6.19 -17.75 2.39
N CYS A 188 5.00 -17.86 2.98
CA CYS A 188 4.33 -16.73 3.63
C CYS A 188 3.56 -17.14 4.90
N PRO A 189 4.23 -17.51 6.01
CA PRO A 189 3.57 -17.89 7.26
C PRO A 189 3.14 -16.65 8.06
N VAL A 190 2.10 -15.96 7.59
CA VAL A 190 1.60 -14.70 8.16
C VAL A 190 0.46 -14.90 9.14
N SER A 191 -0.37 -15.92 8.98
CA SER A 191 -1.55 -16.16 9.83
C SER A 191 -1.20 -16.49 11.28
N ALA A 192 -0.02 -17.08 11.50
CA ALA A 192 0.50 -17.37 12.83
C ALA A 192 1.04 -16.12 13.56
N GLN A 193 1.26 -15.01 12.84
CA GLN A 193 1.87 -13.81 13.41
C GLN A 193 0.80 -12.91 14.05
N HIS A 194 1.00 -12.59 15.32
CA HIS A 194 0.10 -11.77 16.12
C HIS A 194 0.85 -10.59 16.70
N TYR A 195 0.18 -9.45 16.74
CA TYR A 195 0.74 -8.16 17.12
C TYR A 195 -0.17 -7.49 18.12
N LYS A 196 0.41 -6.61 18.94
CA LYS A 196 -0.37 -5.86 19.91
C LYS A 196 -1.00 -4.66 19.22
N TYR A 197 -2.33 -4.60 19.23
CA TYR A 197 -3.09 -3.47 18.74
C TYR A 197 -4.23 -3.17 19.71
N LYS A 198 -4.27 -1.94 20.26
CA LYS A 198 -5.20 -1.52 21.33
C LYS A 198 -5.24 -2.48 22.52
N GLY A 199 -4.09 -3.07 22.86
CA GLY A 199 -3.97 -4.04 23.95
C GLY A 199 -4.45 -5.46 23.64
N GLN A 200 -4.92 -5.74 22.43
CA GLN A 200 -5.32 -7.07 21.97
C GLN A 200 -4.23 -7.67 21.07
N MET A 201 -4.06 -9.00 21.12
CA MET A 201 -3.18 -9.73 20.21
C MET A 201 -3.97 -10.13 18.97
N LEU A 202 -3.68 -9.49 17.84
CA LEU A 202 -4.42 -9.67 16.58
C LEU A 202 -3.44 -9.92 15.43
N ASN A 203 -3.86 -10.71 14.44
CA ASN A 203 -3.14 -10.78 13.16
C ASN A 203 -3.51 -9.57 12.27
N LEU A 204 -2.76 -9.38 11.18
CA LEU A 204 -2.96 -8.23 10.28
C LEU A 204 -4.39 -8.17 9.68
N GLY A 205 -4.98 -9.32 9.35
CA GLY A 205 -6.34 -9.39 8.83
C GLY A 205 -7.37 -8.87 9.83
N GLN A 206 -7.27 -9.33 11.09
CA GLN A 206 -8.13 -8.88 12.18
C GLN A 206 -7.94 -7.37 12.45
N ILE A 207 -6.70 -6.87 12.39
CA ILE A 207 -6.43 -5.43 12.51
C ILE A 207 -7.14 -4.66 11.40
N ALA A 208 -7.02 -5.10 10.14
CA ALA A 208 -7.68 -4.47 9.00
C ALA A 208 -9.22 -4.43 9.16
N GLU A 209 -9.83 -5.48 9.72
CA GLU A 209 -11.26 -5.53 10.01
C GLU A 209 -11.70 -4.62 11.16
N VAL A 210 -10.87 -4.47 12.18
CA VAL A 210 -11.17 -3.60 13.33
C VAL A 210 -11.08 -2.14 12.91
N VAL A 211 -10.01 -1.75 12.20
CA VAL A 211 -9.79 -0.37 11.74
C VAL A 211 -10.92 0.10 10.82
N ASP A 212 -11.43 -0.77 9.95
CA ASP A 212 -12.55 -0.50 9.03
C ASP A 212 -13.84 -0.04 9.74
N ARG A 213 -13.99 -0.33 11.04
CA ARG A 213 -15.18 0.05 11.82
C ARG A 213 -15.08 1.46 12.42
N TYR A 214 -13.90 2.06 12.41
CA TYR A 214 -13.60 3.32 13.12
C TYR A 214 -13.32 4.51 12.19
N ILE A 215 -13.44 4.33 10.89
CA ILE A 215 -13.08 5.29 9.85
C ILE A 215 -14.25 5.44 8.88
#